data_AF-A0A1E7J133-F1
#
_entry.id   AF-A0A1E7J133-F1
#
_cell.length_a   1.000
_cell.length_b   1.000
_cell.length_c   1.000
_cell.angle_alpha   90.00
_cell.angle_beta   90.00
_cell.angle_gamma   90.00
#
_symmetry.space_group_name_H-M   'P 1'
#
loop_
_entity.id
_entity.type
_entity.pdbx_description
1 polymer ?
#
loop_
_entity_poly.entity_id
_entity_poly.type
_entity_poly.pdbx_seq_one_letter_code
_entity_poly.pdbx_strand_id
1 'polypeptide(L)'
;MLLQEEATVQNTISEKDNNTKHSDIRYNQDPDFNIPLLEISAEARERILGRLRFLYGDDDAEKWMPELERILKVHYAHKPLELIDLDKDYDPTNRFSEKDNILITYGDLVSGEGHSPLAVLGEFLKRTRLSEVFSTLHILPFFPYSSDKGFSVTDYRAVDPNLGSWQEIDQMQRHYRLMFDGVFNHISSKSPAFQAFFEVG
;
A
#
# COMPACT_ATOMS: atom_id res chain seq x y z
N MET A 1 12.08 29.10 -26.59
CA MET A 1 10.82 28.37 -26.75
C MET A 1 11.08 26.88 -26.92
N LEU A 2 11.79 26.44 -27.97
CA LEU A 2 12.15 25.02 -28.20
C LEU A 2 12.92 24.34 -27.04
N LEU A 3 13.87 25.04 -26.40
CA LEU A 3 14.66 24.48 -25.28
C LEU A 3 13.85 24.26 -23.98
N GLN A 4 12.72 24.97 -23.79
CA GLN A 4 11.86 24.77 -22.61
C GLN A 4 10.89 23.59 -22.81
N GLU A 5 10.50 23.30 -24.05
CA GLU A 5 9.69 22.13 -24.39
C GLU A 5 10.50 20.84 -24.23
N GLU A 6 11.75 20.80 -24.72
CA GLU A 6 12.62 19.63 -24.58
C GLU A 6 12.91 19.26 -23.11
N ALA A 7 13.20 20.26 -22.26
CA ALA A 7 13.43 20.05 -20.83
C ALA A 7 12.17 19.56 -20.08
N THR A 8 10.98 20.04 -20.48
CA THR A 8 9.70 19.61 -19.89
C THR A 8 9.35 18.18 -20.29
N VAL A 9 9.64 17.81 -21.54
CA VAL A 9 9.44 16.45 -22.06
C VAL A 9 10.42 15.46 -21.41
N GLN A 10 11.68 15.84 -21.22
CA GLN A 10 12.68 14.98 -20.56
C GLN A 10 12.37 14.77 -19.06
N ASN A 11 11.89 15.79 -18.35
CA ASN A 11 11.47 15.65 -16.96
C ASN A 11 10.21 14.76 -16.82
N THR A 12 9.23 14.89 -17.72
CA THR A 12 8.02 14.05 -17.68
C THR A 12 8.29 12.58 -18.02
N ILE A 13 9.27 12.31 -18.90
CA ILE A 13 9.76 10.95 -19.18
C ILE A 13 10.49 10.38 -17.95
N SER A 14 11.38 11.17 -17.32
CA SER A 14 12.11 10.74 -16.11
C SER A 14 11.19 10.49 -14.90
N GLU A 15 10.13 11.28 -14.73
CA GLU A 15 9.13 11.09 -13.67
C GLU A 15 8.29 9.82 -13.91
N LYS A 16 7.89 9.56 -15.17
CA LYS A 16 7.22 8.30 -15.53
C LYS A 16 8.13 7.09 -15.30
N ASP A 17 9.38 7.15 -15.74
CA ASP A 17 10.35 6.05 -15.59
C ASP A 17 10.66 5.73 -14.11
N ASN A 18 10.74 6.73 -13.24
CA ASN A 18 10.92 6.51 -11.80
C ASN A 18 9.68 5.92 -11.12
N ASN A 19 8.47 6.33 -11.52
CA ASN A 19 7.23 5.73 -11.02
C ASN A 19 7.08 4.27 -11.47
N THR A 20 7.44 3.98 -12.72
CA THR A 20 7.45 2.61 -13.26
C THR A 20 8.47 1.72 -12.56
N LYS A 21 9.64 2.25 -12.18
CA LYS A 21 10.62 1.52 -11.36
C LYS A 21 10.08 1.17 -9.96
N HIS A 22 9.40 2.10 -9.29
CA HIS A 22 8.85 1.85 -7.96
C HIS A 22 7.70 0.82 -8.01
N SER A 23 6.94 0.75 -9.10
CA SER A 23 5.85 -0.22 -9.25
C SER A 23 6.30 -1.67 -9.49
N ASP A 24 7.56 -1.91 -9.88
CA ASP A 24 8.03 -3.26 -10.19
C ASP A 24 8.79 -3.94 -9.05
N ILE A 25 9.23 -3.17 -8.04
CA ILE A 25 9.99 -3.70 -6.90
C ILE A 25 9.03 -4.27 -5.85
N ARG A 26 9.26 -5.52 -5.45
CA ARG A 26 8.44 -6.26 -4.48
C ARG A 26 9.20 -6.45 -3.19
N TYR A 27 8.47 -6.50 -2.08
CA TYR A 27 9.03 -7.00 -0.83
C TYR A 27 9.43 -8.47 -1.01
N ASN A 28 10.53 -8.86 -0.34
CA ASN A 28 10.97 -10.23 -0.26
C ASN A 28 9.95 -11.05 0.54
N GLN A 29 9.69 -12.28 0.10
CA GLN A 29 8.81 -13.20 0.83
C GLN A 29 9.39 -13.52 2.21
N ASP A 30 10.70 -13.72 2.28
CA ASP A 30 11.44 -13.98 3.51
C ASP A 30 12.25 -12.75 3.95
N PRO A 31 12.43 -12.53 5.26
CA PRO A 31 13.26 -11.45 5.76
C PRO A 31 14.74 -11.73 5.46
N ASP A 32 15.46 -10.71 4.98
CA ASP A 32 16.91 -10.75 4.83
C ASP A 32 17.58 -10.18 6.08
N PHE A 33 18.23 -11.04 6.86
CA PHE A 33 18.97 -10.64 8.07
C PHE A 33 20.43 -10.24 7.77
N ASN A 34 20.84 -10.23 6.51
CA ASN A 34 22.19 -9.81 6.11
C ASN A 34 22.28 -8.32 5.75
N ILE A 35 21.13 -7.65 5.59
CA ILE A 35 21.10 -6.20 5.38
C ILE A 35 21.20 -5.44 6.73
N PRO A 36 21.71 -4.20 6.74
CA PRO A 36 21.72 -3.38 7.94
C PRO A 36 20.33 -3.24 8.56
N LEU A 37 20.26 -3.22 9.88
CA LEU A 37 18.99 -2.97 10.59
C LEU A 37 18.46 -1.57 10.27
N LEU A 38 17.14 -1.42 10.32
CA LEU A 38 16.52 -0.10 10.26
C LEU A 38 17.02 0.76 11.43
N GLU A 39 17.71 1.84 11.08
CA GLU A 39 18.10 2.90 12.00
C GLU A 39 17.02 3.99 12.00
N ILE A 40 16.34 4.14 13.15
CA ILE A 40 15.34 5.19 13.34
C ILE A 40 16.05 6.40 13.93
N SER A 41 15.98 7.56 13.26
CA SER A 41 16.60 8.78 13.77
C SER A 41 16.04 9.16 15.15
N ALA A 42 16.87 9.76 16.00
CA ALA A 42 16.44 10.21 17.32
C ALA A 42 15.22 11.14 17.26
N GLU A 43 15.16 12.01 16.25
CA GLU A 43 14.02 12.90 16.00
C GLU A 43 12.75 12.11 15.65
N ALA A 44 12.82 11.17 14.72
CA ALA A 44 11.67 10.35 14.34
C ALA A 44 11.19 9.49 15.51
N ARG A 45 12.12 8.93 16.26
CA ARG A 45 11.86 8.14 17.46
C ARG A 45 11.14 8.96 18.52
N GLU A 46 11.65 10.15 18.86
CA GLU A 46 11.02 11.04 19.85
C GLU A 46 9.64 11.50 19.38
N ARG A 47 9.47 11.77 18.08
CA ARG A 47 8.16 12.13 17.53
C ARG A 47 7.12 11.01 17.69
N ILE A 48 7.52 9.76 17.49
CA ILE A 48 6.65 8.59 17.71
C ILE A 48 6.37 8.42 19.20
N LEU A 49 7.41 8.42 20.03
CA LEU A 49 7.31 8.24 21.47
C LEU A 49 6.44 9.32 22.13
N GLY A 50 6.59 10.59 21.73
CA GLY A 50 5.74 11.68 22.20
C GLY A 50 4.25 11.48 21.86
N ARG A 51 3.93 10.88 20.70
CA ARG A 51 2.54 10.52 20.36
C ARG A 51 2.03 9.38 21.24
N LEU A 52 2.86 8.36 21.51
CA LEU A 52 2.50 7.28 22.42
C LEU A 52 2.26 7.80 23.83
N ARG A 53 3.13 8.68 24.35
CA ARG A 53 2.97 9.33 25.67
C ARG A 53 1.67 10.12 25.75
N PHE A 54 1.36 10.88 24.70
CA PHE A 54 0.11 11.65 24.65
C PHE A 54 -1.15 10.75 24.70
N LEU A 55 -1.13 9.60 24.02
CA LEU A 55 -2.29 8.71 23.92
C LEU A 55 -2.43 7.74 25.10
N TYR A 56 -1.31 7.25 25.64
CA TYR A 56 -1.28 6.12 26.58
C TYR A 56 -0.57 6.42 27.91
N GLY A 57 0.05 7.60 28.05
CA GLY A 57 0.87 7.95 29.22
C GLY A 57 2.32 7.46 29.10
N ASP A 58 3.18 7.93 30.02
CA ASP A 58 4.62 7.69 29.95
C ASP A 58 5.01 6.22 30.12
N ASP A 59 4.43 5.54 31.09
CA ASP A 59 4.77 4.15 31.41
C ASP A 59 4.47 3.19 30.24
N ASP A 60 3.29 3.29 29.63
CA ASP A 60 2.91 2.45 28.49
C ASP A 60 3.67 2.85 27.22
N ALA A 61 3.99 4.13 27.03
CA ALA A 61 4.78 4.58 25.89
C ALA A 61 6.19 3.99 25.90
N GLU A 62 6.88 4.04 27.04
CA GLU A 62 8.21 3.43 27.20
C GLU A 62 8.17 1.91 27.06
N LYS A 63 7.08 1.28 27.52
CA LYS A 63 6.87 -0.16 27.38
C LYS A 63 6.65 -0.59 25.92
N TRP A 64 5.87 0.15 25.14
CA TRP A 64 5.46 -0.26 23.79
C TRP A 64 6.38 0.23 22.67
N MET A 65 7.16 1.29 22.91
CA MET A 65 8.10 1.80 21.91
C MET A 65 9.08 0.72 21.38
N PRO A 66 9.72 -0.11 22.22
CA PRO A 66 10.60 -1.18 21.74
C PRO A 66 9.89 -2.21 20.85
N GLU A 67 8.61 -2.51 21.14
CA GLU A 67 7.83 -3.46 20.35
C GLU A 67 7.47 -2.88 18.97
N LEU A 68 7.14 -1.60 18.91
CA LEU A 68 6.95 -0.91 17.63
C LEU A 68 8.25 -0.90 16.81
N GLU A 69 9.40 -0.60 17.42
CA GLU A 69 10.69 -0.69 16.74
C GLU A 69 10.98 -2.09 16.21
N ARG A 70 10.65 -3.13 16.99
CA ARG A 70 10.80 -4.53 16.59
C ARG A 70 9.98 -4.82 15.33
N ILE A 71 8.71 -4.42 15.31
CA ILE A 71 7.82 -4.61 14.13
C ILE A 71 8.39 -3.88 12.91
N LEU A 72 8.84 -2.63 13.07
CA LEU A 72 9.43 -1.85 11.98
C LEU A 72 10.72 -2.49 11.44
N LYS A 73 11.58 -2.99 12.31
CA LYS A 73 12.83 -3.68 11.93
C LYS A 73 12.55 -4.99 11.19
N VAL A 74 11.58 -5.78 11.65
CA VAL A 74 11.16 -7.01 10.96
C VAL A 74 10.59 -6.68 9.58
N HIS A 75 9.70 -5.70 9.48
CA HIS A 75 9.16 -5.25 8.19
C HIS A 75 10.25 -4.75 7.25
N TYR A 76 11.23 -4.01 7.78
CA TYR A 76 12.37 -3.52 7.00
C TYR A 76 13.24 -4.64 6.44
N ALA A 77 13.40 -5.75 7.17
CA ALA A 77 14.14 -6.92 6.68
C ALA A 77 13.51 -7.55 5.42
N HIS A 78 12.23 -7.33 5.16
CA HIS A 78 11.57 -7.77 3.91
C HIS A 78 11.80 -6.80 2.74
N LYS A 79 12.43 -5.64 2.94
CA LYS A 79 12.68 -4.69 1.83
C LYS A 79 13.91 -5.12 1.03
N PRO A 80 13.81 -5.26 -0.30
CA PRO A 80 15.00 -5.41 -1.13
C PRO A 80 15.83 -4.11 -1.13
N LEU A 81 17.14 -4.23 -1.40
CA LEU A 81 18.08 -3.10 -1.37
C LEU A 81 17.67 -1.97 -2.31
N GLU A 82 17.11 -2.30 -3.47
CA GLU A 82 16.61 -1.34 -4.45
C GLU A 82 15.50 -0.46 -3.88
N LEU A 83 14.60 -1.03 -3.06
CA LEU A 83 13.52 -0.28 -2.41
C LEU A 83 14.07 0.59 -1.27
N ILE A 84 15.04 0.07 -0.52
CA ILE A 84 15.72 0.84 0.53
C ILE A 84 16.41 2.06 -0.04
N ASP A 85 17.09 1.92 -1.18
CA ASP A 85 17.76 3.03 -1.84
C ASP A 85 16.77 4.07 -2.38
N LEU A 86 15.64 3.63 -2.96
CA LEU A 86 14.58 4.53 -3.40
C LEU A 86 13.95 5.32 -2.25
N ASP A 87 13.76 4.70 -1.09
CA ASP A 87 13.14 5.34 0.07
C ASP A 87 13.99 6.48 0.67
N LYS A 88 15.31 6.52 0.41
CA LYS A 88 16.20 7.57 0.94
C LYS A 88 15.86 8.97 0.45
N ASP A 89 15.41 9.07 -0.79
CA ASP A 89 15.06 10.33 -1.45
C ASP A 89 13.55 10.60 -1.43
N TYR A 90 12.78 9.82 -0.65
CA TYR A 90 11.34 10.00 -0.55
C TYR A 90 10.98 11.27 0.24
N ASP A 91 10.38 12.24 -0.47
CA ASP A 91 9.78 13.43 0.11
C ASP A 91 8.25 13.28 0.18
N PRO A 92 7.65 13.16 1.39
CA PRO A 92 6.20 13.05 1.54
C PRO A 92 5.41 14.22 0.94
N THR A 93 6.02 15.41 0.83
CA THR A 93 5.36 16.60 0.27
C THR A 93 5.18 16.52 -1.24
N ASN A 94 6.01 15.72 -1.91
CA ASN A 94 5.96 15.46 -3.35
C ASN A 94 5.14 14.20 -3.70
N ARG A 95 4.37 13.66 -2.74
CA ARG A 95 3.58 12.43 -2.96
C ARG A 95 2.53 12.58 -4.05
N PHE A 96 1.97 13.78 -4.21
CA PHE A 96 0.97 14.12 -5.22
C PHE A 96 1.28 15.47 -5.85
N SER A 97 0.91 15.62 -7.12
CA SER A 97 1.01 16.84 -7.91
C SER A 97 -0.28 17.07 -8.69
N GLU A 98 -0.41 18.23 -9.34
CA GLU A 98 -1.50 18.54 -10.27
C GLU A 98 -1.54 17.64 -11.51
N LYS A 99 -0.50 16.83 -11.75
CA LYS A 99 -0.43 15.85 -12.84
C LYS A 99 -1.09 14.50 -12.48
N ASP A 100 -1.35 14.24 -11.20
CA ASP A 100 -1.91 12.97 -10.75
C ASP A 100 -3.44 12.92 -10.95
N ASN A 101 -3.90 12.02 -11.82
CA ASN A 101 -5.32 11.66 -11.93
C ASN A 101 -5.57 10.30 -11.27
N ILE A 102 -6.60 10.20 -10.44
CA ILE A 102 -6.95 8.99 -9.67
C ILE A 102 -8.28 8.43 -10.18
N LEU A 103 -8.29 7.14 -10.53
CA LEU A 103 -9.51 6.38 -10.82
C LEU A 103 -9.91 5.58 -9.58
N ILE A 104 -11.13 5.79 -9.09
CA ILE A 104 -11.69 5.04 -7.95
C ILE A 104 -12.75 4.07 -8.47
N THR A 105 -12.63 2.79 -8.12
CA THR A 105 -13.54 1.75 -8.62
C THR A 105 -13.74 0.64 -7.59
N TYR A 106 -14.88 -0.06 -7.67
CA TYR A 106 -15.02 -1.38 -7.05
C TYR A 106 -14.32 -2.44 -7.91
N GLY A 107 -13.80 -3.48 -7.27
CA GLY A 107 -13.14 -4.60 -7.94
C GLY A 107 -14.07 -5.41 -8.86
N ASP A 108 -15.38 -5.31 -8.65
CA ASP A 108 -16.44 -6.02 -9.37
C ASP A 108 -17.35 -5.11 -10.21
N LEU A 109 -16.94 -3.85 -10.44
CA LEU A 109 -17.73 -2.90 -11.22
C LEU A 109 -17.97 -3.37 -12.66
N VAL A 110 -17.02 -4.11 -13.24
CA VAL A 110 -17.10 -4.68 -14.58
C VAL A 110 -17.13 -6.20 -14.47
N SER A 111 -18.08 -6.82 -15.15
CA SER A 111 -18.28 -8.28 -15.14
C SER A 111 -18.03 -8.90 -16.52
N GLY A 112 -17.65 -10.18 -16.53
CA GLY A 112 -17.35 -10.95 -17.73
C GLY A 112 -17.35 -12.45 -17.42
N GLU A 113 -17.48 -13.28 -18.44
CA GLU A 113 -17.56 -14.73 -18.25
C GLU A 113 -16.19 -15.39 -17.98
N GLY A 114 -16.19 -16.37 -17.06
CA GLY A 114 -15.07 -17.30 -16.85
C GLY A 114 -13.83 -16.75 -16.14
N HIS A 115 -13.84 -15.50 -15.70
CA HIS A 115 -12.71 -14.85 -15.02
C HIS A 115 -13.16 -14.23 -13.68
N SER A 116 -12.21 -14.05 -12.76
CA SER A 116 -12.47 -13.31 -11.53
C SER A 116 -12.78 -11.83 -11.85
N PRO A 117 -13.60 -11.14 -11.04
CA PRO A 117 -13.91 -9.73 -11.25
C PRO A 117 -12.67 -8.82 -11.40
N LEU A 118 -11.62 -9.04 -10.60
CA LEU A 118 -10.38 -8.27 -10.71
C LEU A 118 -9.63 -8.54 -12.02
N ALA A 119 -9.67 -9.76 -12.55
CA ALA A 119 -9.08 -10.07 -13.86
C ALA A 119 -9.85 -9.37 -14.99
N VAL A 120 -11.18 -9.34 -14.91
CA VAL A 120 -12.03 -8.61 -15.89
C VAL A 120 -11.75 -7.12 -15.83
N LEU A 121 -11.66 -6.53 -14.62
CA LEU A 121 -11.32 -5.13 -14.42
C LEU A 121 -9.95 -4.81 -15.01
N GLY A 122 -8.92 -5.60 -14.69
CA GLY A 122 -7.57 -5.40 -15.22
C GLY A 122 -7.51 -5.43 -16.75
N GLU A 123 -8.20 -6.37 -17.39
CA GLU A 123 -8.28 -6.45 -18.85
C GLU A 123 -9.06 -5.28 -19.44
N PHE A 124 -10.15 -4.84 -18.81
CA PHE A 124 -10.90 -3.66 -19.22
C PHE A 124 -10.03 -2.41 -19.20
N LEU A 125 -9.32 -2.16 -18.09
CA LEU A 125 -8.40 -1.02 -17.93
C LEU A 125 -7.30 -1.03 -19.00
N LYS A 126 -6.74 -2.20 -19.28
CA LYS A 126 -5.71 -2.39 -20.30
C LYS A 126 -6.23 -2.13 -21.71
N ARG A 127 -7.37 -2.71 -22.08
CA ARG A 127 -7.97 -2.55 -23.42
C ARG A 127 -8.35 -1.11 -23.72
N THR A 128 -8.87 -0.42 -22.71
CA THR A 128 -9.29 0.98 -22.81
C THR A 128 -8.13 1.97 -22.70
N ARG A 129 -6.91 1.49 -22.41
CA ARG A 129 -5.68 2.29 -22.25
C ARG A 129 -5.83 3.41 -21.22
N LEU A 130 -6.60 3.16 -20.16
CA LEU A 130 -6.88 4.18 -19.16
C LEU A 130 -5.64 4.60 -18.35
N SER A 131 -4.55 3.82 -18.39
CA SER A 131 -3.25 4.19 -17.81
C SER A 131 -2.60 5.39 -18.50
N GLU A 132 -3.05 5.78 -19.70
CA GLU A 132 -2.61 7.00 -20.37
C GLU A 132 -3.24 8.27 -19.75
N VAL A 133 -4.34 8.11 -19.01
CA VAL A 133 -5.12 9.19 -18.39
C VAL A 133 -4.96 9.19 -16.87
N PHE A 134 -5.13 8.03 -16.24
CA PHE A 134 -5.09 7.85 -14.79
C PHE A 134 -3.73 7.31 -14.36
N SER A 135 -3.10 8.03 -13.44
CA SER A 135 -1.82 7.65 -12.82
C SER A 135 -1.99 6.62 -11.71
N THR A 136 -3.13 6.65 -11.02
CA THR A 136 -3.39 5.90 -9.79
C THR A 136 -4.73 5.20 -9.89
N LEU A 137 -4.75 3.94 -9.50
CA LEU A 137 -5.95 3.14 -9.38
C LEU A 137 -6.24 2.91 -7.89
N HIS A 138 -7.37 3.45 -7.41
CA HIS A 138 -7.91 3.15 -6.09
C HIS A 138 -8.98 2.06 -6.23
N ILE A 139 -8.66 0.87 -5.73
CA ILE A 139 -9.61 -0.24 -5.65
C ILE A 139 -10.26 -0.19 -4.27
N LEU A 140 -11.57 0.07 -4.25
CA LEU A 140 -12.39 0.04 -3.04
C LEU A 140 -12.36 -1.37 -2.42
N PRO A 141 -12.66 -1.51 -1.11
CA PRO A 141 -12.13 -2.59 -0.30
C PRO A 141 -12.33 -3.96 -0.93
N PHE A 142 -11.21 -4.66 -1.13
CA PHE A 142 -11.15 -5.97 -1.78
C PHE A 142 -10.75 -7.09 -0.82
N PHE A 143 -10.55 -6.77 0.46
CA PHE A 143 -10.31 -7.78 1.50
C PHE A 143 -11.58 -8.60 1.75
N PRO A 144 -11.48 -9.87 2.16
CA PRO A 144 -12.61 -10.62 2.67
C PRO A 144 -13.36 -9.82 3.75
N TYR A 145 -14.68 -9.80 3.66
CA TYR A 145 -15.53 -9.01 4.54
C TYR A 145 -16.85 -9.73 4.88
N SER A 146 -17.51 -9.30 5.95
CA SER A 146 -18.79 -9.89 6.37
C SER A 146 -20.03 -9.05 6.01
N SER A 147 -19.87 -7.74 5.88
CA SER A 147 -20.94 -6.77 5.63
C SER A 147 -20.37 -5.40 5.22
N ASP A 148 -21.24 -4.40 5.05
CA ASP A 148 -20.86 -3.01 4.77
C ASP A 148 -20.00 -2.81 3.51
N LYS A 149 -20.34 -3.54 2.44
CA LYS A 149 -19.74 -3.38 1.10
C LYS A 149 -18.20 -3.35 1.12
N GLY A 150 -17.58 -4.27 1.86
CA GLY A 150 -16.12 -4.37 1.95
C GLY A 150 -15.50 -3.73 3.19
N PHE A 151 -16.22 -2.89 3.94
CA PHE A 151 -15.66 -2.18 5.09
C PHE A 151 -15.69 -2.96 6.41
N SER A 152 -16.48 -4.04 6.51
CA SER A 152 -16.41 -4.96 7.65
C SER A 152 -15.42 -6.10 7.39
N VAL A 153 -14.12 -5.76 7.38
CA VAL A 153 -13.02 -6.67 7.01
C VAL A 153 -12.87 -7.82 8.00
N THR A 154 -12.72 -9.04 7.50
CA THR A 154 -12.46 -10.25 8.30
C THR A 154 -10.99 -10.67 8.28
N ASP A 155 -10.27 -10.41 7.18
CA ASP A 155 -8.85 -10.75 7.03
C ASP A 155 -8.12 -9.76 6.11
N TYR A 156 -7.11 -9.04 6.64
CA TYR A 156 -6.27 -8.11 5.87
C TYR A 156 -5.14 -8.79 5.10
N ARG A 157 -4.96 -10.12 5.24
CA ARG A 157 -3.86 -10.86 4.59
C ARG A 157 -4.26 -11.48 3.25
N ALA A 158 -5.54 -11.46 2.91
CA ALA A 158 -6.08 -12.10 1.72
C ALA A 158 -6.86 -11.10 0.85
N VAL A 159 -7.02 -11.43 -0.43
CA VAL A 159 -8.02 -10.81 -1.31
C VAL A 159 -9.30 -11.64 -1.20
N ASP A 160 -10.47 -10.99 -1.27
CA ASP A 160 -11.75 -11.68 -1.29
C ASP A 160 -11.76 -12.68 -2.45
N PRO A 161 -11.92 -13.99 -2.19
CA PRO A 161 -11.89 -15.01 -3.23
C PRO A 161 -13.00 -14.84 -4.27
N ASN A 162 -14.07 -14.10 -3.97
CA ASN A 162 -15.10 -13.75 -4.94
C ASN A 162 -14.63 -12.68 -5.94
N LEU A 163 -13.61 -11.89 -5.58
CA LEU A 163 -13.02 -10.84 -6.42
C LEU A 163 -11.77 -11.32 -7.17
N GLY A 164 -10.92 -12.14 -6.53
CA GLY A 164 -9.70 -12.66 -7.13
C GLY A 164 -8.61 -12.94 -6.11
N SER A 165 -7.36 -12.66 -6.48
CA SER A 165 -6.17 -12.88 -5.63
C SER A 165 -5.20 -11.71 -5.70
N TRP A 166 -4.14 -11.76 -4.90
CA TRP A 166 -3.04 -10.80 -4.98
C TRP A 166 -2.38 -10.78 -6.37
N GLN A 167 -2.43 -11.89 -7.12
CA GLN A 167 -1.87 -11.98 -8.47
C GLN A 167 -2.54 -11.00 -9.44
N GLU A 168 -3.87 -10.84 -9.39
CA GLU A 168 -4.57 -9.86 -10.24
C GLU A 168 -4.23 -8.42 -9.82
N ILE A 169 -4.12 -8.15 -8.52
CA ILE A 169 -3.72 -6.84 -7.99
C ILE A 169 -2.30 -6.48 -8.44
N ASP A 170 -1.36 -7.41 -8.31
CA ASP A 170 0.03 -7.21 -8.71
C ASP A 170 0.19 -6.94 -10.21
N GLN A 171 -0.67 -7.53 -11.05
CA GLN A 171 -0.68 -7.25 -12.49
C GLN A 171 -1.07 -5.80 -12.79
N MET A 172 -2.03 -5.24 -12.06
CA MET A 172 -2.46 -3.84 -12.25
C MET A 172 -1.38 -2.84 -11.82
N GLN A 173 -0.55 -3.18 -10.83
CA GLN A 173 0.55 -2.33 -10.38
C GLN A 173 1.52 -1.96 -11.50
N ARG A 174 1.71 -2.83 -12.50
CA ARG A 174 2.61 -2.57 -13.64
C ARG A 174 2.23 -1.35 -14.49
N HIS A 175 1.00 -0.87 -14.33
CA HIS A 175 0.45 0.22 -15.12
C HIS A 175 -0.04 1.40 -14.28
N TYR A 176 -0.24 1.20 -12.98
CA TYR A 176 -0.82 2.20 -12.07
C TYR A 176 -0.09 2.20 -10.73
N ARG A 177 -0.01 3.38 -10.09
CA ARG A 177 0.14 3.45 -8.64
C ARG A 177 -1.12 2.87 -8.00
N LEU A 178 -0.98 1.96 -7.04
CA LEU A 178 -2.13 1.37 -6.36
C LEU A 178 -2.45 2.14 -5.08
N MET A 179 -3.74 2.33 -4.84
CA MET A 179 -4.27 2.97 -3.63
C MET A 179 -5.40 2.11 -3.07
N PHE A 180 -5.43 1.96 -1.74
CA PHE A 180 -6.39 1.10 -1.06
C PHE A 180 -6.86 1.74 0.24
N ASP A 181 -8.02 1.28 0.72
CA ASP A 181 -8.57 1.65 2.01
C ASP A 181 -7.83 0.96 3.17
N GLY A 182 -7.31 1.75 4.10
CA GLY A 182 -6.80 1.29 5.40
C GLY A 182 -7.89 1.37 6.46
N VAL A 183 -8.75 0.35 6.54
CA VAL A 183 -9.87 0.33 7.50
C VAL A 183 -9.34 -0.05 8.90
N PHE A 184 -8.86 0.92 9.67
CA PHE A 184 -8.24 0.63 10.99
C PHE A 184 -9.15 0.90 12.19
N ASN A 185 -10.23 1.66 12.00
CA ASN A 185 -11.10 2.09 13.10
C ASN A 185 -12.02 0.97 13.64
N HIS A 186 -12.32 -0.02 12.81
CA HIS A 186 -13.17 -1.15 13.17
C HIS A 186 -12.78 -2.39 12.36
N ILE A 187 -13.18 -3.56 12.85
CA ILE A 187 -12.99 -4.85 12.20
C ILE A 187 -14.28 -5.67 12.31
N SER A 188 -14.50 -6.63 11.40
CA SER A 188 -15.64 -7.53 11.50
C SER A 188 -15.63 -8.30 12.82
N SER A 189 -16.82 -8.46 13.41
CA SER A 189 -17.00 -9.35 14.55
C SER A 189 -16.68 -10.81 14.22
N LYS A 190 -16.65 -11.19 12.94
CA LYS A 190 -16.25 -12.53 12.48
C LYS A 190 -14.74 -12.68 12.26
N SER A 191 -13.94 -11.63 12.49
CA SER A 191 -12.49 -11.71 12.34
C SER A 191 -11.85 -12.57 13.43
N PRO A 192 -10.74 -13.29 13.14
CA PRO A 192 -10.04 -14.09 14.14
C PRO A 192 -9.62 -13.27 15.36
N ALA A 193 -9.15 -12.03 15.16
CA ALA A 193 -8.74 -11.14 16.24
C ALA A 193 -9.91 -10.79 17.18
N PHE A 194 -11.10 -10.53 16.62
CA PHE A 194 -12.28 -10.22 17.43
C PHE A 194 -12.83 -11.46 18.15
N GLN A 195 -12.80 -12.63 17.51
CA GLN A 195 -13.20 -13.89 18.16
C GLN A 195 -12.26 -14.24 19.33
N ALA A 196 -10.95 -14.10 19.13
CA ALA A 196 -9.95 -14.36 20.16
C ALA A 196 -10.12 -13.46 21.40
N PHE A 197 -10.67 -12.26 21.26
CA PHE A 197 -10.97 -11.39 22.41
C PHE A 197 -11.90 -12.05 23.45
N PHE A 198 -12.83 -12.89 23.02
CA PHE A 198 -13.76 -13.60 23.92
C PHE A 198 -13.21 -14.92 24.47
N GLU A 199 -12.12 -15.44 23.89
CA GLU A 199 -11.53 -16.72 24.30
C GLU A 199 -10.52 -16.56 25.46
N VAL A 200 -10.04 -15.35 25.72
CA VAL A 200 -9.06 -15.03 26.78
C VAL A 200 -9.76 -14.51 28.06
N GLY A 201 -11.04 -14.86 28.26
CA GLY A 201 -11.84 -14.50 29.43
C GLY A 201 -11.93 -15.61 30.48
#